data_AF-A0A5E4LKB7-F1
#
_entry.id   AF-A0A5E4LKB7-F1
#
_cell.length_a   1.000
_cell.length_b   1.000
_cell.length_c   1.000
_cell.angle_alpha   90.00
_cell.angle_beta   90.00
_cell.angle_gamma   90.00
#
_symmetry.space_group_name_H-M   'P 1'
#
loop_
_entity.id
_entity.type
_entity.pdbx_description
1 polymer ?
#
loop_
_entity_poly.entity_id
_entity_poly.type
_entity_poly.pdbx_seq_one_letter_code
_entity_poly.pdbx_strand_id
1 'polypeptide(L)'
;MAENRLILKTLVVLSFVFAGSTFAAASCAADAYRKSCSSCPFDDRGKMDQPCYQGYQSGGTACVSASYPMAAGLYAQGKCPDIDACASELSSCKAQYSSGNDTADCAEGSVSVCFSAADQCVAKAAAKCEGIKPPCGLPIGLIALAIGGAFLAGFVRRE
;
A
#
# COMPACT_ATOMS: atom_id res chain seq x y z
N MET A 1 -5.51 -38.99 27.07
CA MET A 1 -5.52 -37.51 27.29
C MET A 1 -4.25 -36.81 26.78
N ALA A 2 -3.64 -37.27 25.69
CA ALA A 2 -2.41 -36.67 25.14
C ALA A 2 -2.59 -36.12 23.70
N GLU A 3 -3.53 -36.68 22.92
CA GLU A 3 -3.79 -36.26 21.54
C GLU A 3 -4.41 -34.86 21.39
N ASN A 4 -5.25 -34.42 22.35
CA ASN A 4 -5.89 -33.09 22.27
C ASN A 4 -4.90 -31.92 22.46
N ARG A 5 -3.68 -32.16 22.96
CA ARG A 5 -2.68 -31.09 23.15
C ARG A 5 -1.86 -30.79 21.90
N LEU A 6 -1.80 -31.71 20.94
CA LEU A 6 -1.04 -31.50 19.70
C LEU A 6 -1.82 -30.61 18.73
N ILE A 7 -3.13 -30.85 18.59
CA ILE A 7 -4.02 -30.13 17.66
C ILE A 7 -4.12 -28.64 18.02
N LEU A 8 -4.14 -28.31 19.32
CA LEU A 8 -4.23 -26.93 19.80
C LEU A 8 -2.97 -26.10 19.45
N LYS A 9 -1.78 -26.73 19.45
CA LYS A 9 -0.53 -26.04 19.11
C LYS A 9 -0.40 -25.77 17.61
N THR A 10 -0.86 -26.70 16.78
CA THR A 10 -0.82 -26.54 15.31
C THR A 10 -1.78 -25.46 14.83
N LEU A 11 -2.95 -25.31 15.48
CA LEU A 11 -3.91 -24.25 15.18
C LEU A 11 -3.37 -22.85 15.51
N VAL A 12 -2.67 -22.67 16.63
CA VAL A 12 -2.09 -21.37 17.03
C VAL A 12 -0.98 -20.92 16.04
N VAL A 13 -0.18 -21.86 15.54
CA VAL A 13 0.87 -21.55 14.55
C VAL A 13 0.26 -21.24 13.18
N LEU A 14 -0.80 -21.95 12.78
CA LEU A 14 -1.50 -21.66 11.50
C LEU A 14 -2.24 -20.30 11.53
N SER A 15 -2.79 -19.89 12.68
CA SER A 15 -3.41 -18.57 12.84
C SER A 15 -2.40 -17.42 12.77
N PHE A 16 -1.13 -17.66 13.15
CA PHE A 16 -0.08 -16.65 13.05
C PHE A 16 0.42 -16.46 11.61
N VAL A 17 0.37 -17.51 10.79
CA VAL A 17 0.81 -17.43 9.38
C VAL A 17 -0.25 -16.76 8.49
N PHE A 18 -1.55 -16.88 8.82
CA PHE A 18 -2.62 -16.19 8.08
C PHE A 18 -2.84 -14.71 8.48
N ALA A 19 -2.27 -14.26 9.61
CA ALA A 19 -2.29 -12.85 9.99
C ALA A 19 -1.17 -12.02 9.31
N GLY A 20 -0.21 -12.67 8.64
CA GLY A 20 0.97 -12.02 8.05
C GLY A 20 0.79 -11.48 6.63
N SER A 21 -0.36 -11.73 5.99
CA SER A 21 -0.73 -11.09 4.72
C SER A 21 -1.74 -9.97 4.94
N THR A 22 -1.55 -9.18 6.00
CA THR A 22 -2.05 -7.81 5.92
C THR A 22 -1.24 -7.16 4.81
N PHE A 23 -1.93 -6.71 3.78
CA PHE A 23 -1.43 -5.67 2.89
C PHE A 23 -0.95 -4.55 3.81
N ALA A 24 0.35 -4.56 4.14
CA ALA A 24 0.96 -3.51 4.93
C ALA A 24 0.64 -2.24 4.15
N ALA A 25 -0.25 -1.40 4.70
CA ALA A 25 -0.47 -0.07 4.17
C ALA A 25 0.91 0.54 4.05
N ALA A 26 1.39 0.68 2.82
CA ALA A 26 2.80 0.98 2.60
C ALA A 26 3.03 2.36 3.20
N SER A 27 3.78 2.41 4.29
CA SER A 27 4.09 3.64 5.04
C SER A 27 5.14 4.47 4.33
N CYS A 28 5.00 4.57 3.01
CA CYS A 28 6.00 5.08 2.09
C CYS A 28 6.33 6.55 2.39
N ALA A 29 5.31 7.40 2.55
CA ALA A 29 5.53 8.81 2.83
C ALA A 29 6.04 9.03 4.26
N ALA A 30 5.52 8.27 5.23
CA ALA A 30 5.96 8.34 6.62
C ALA A 30 7.42 7.89 6.80
N ASP A 31 7.81 6.79 6.15
CA ASP A 31 9.18 6.27 6.19
C ASP A 31 10.15 7.17 5.43
N ALA A 32 9.73 7.73 4.29
CA ALA A 32 10.51 8.74 3.57
C ALA A 32 10.79 9.96 4.46
N TYR A 33 9.77 10.46 5.16
CA TYR A 33 9.93 11.59 6.08
C TYR A 33 10.83 11.26 7.28
N ARG A 34 10.67 10.08 7.89
CA ARG A 34 11.55 9.64 8.99
C ARG A 34 13.01 9.52 8.54
N LYS A 35 13.24 8.99 7.33
CA LYS A 35 14.59 8.91 6.76
C LYS A 35 15.16 10.29 6.46
N SER A 36 14.37 11.22 5.95
CA SER A 36 14.86 12.59 5.74
C SER A 36 15.22 13.26 7.06
N CYS A 37 14.43 13.06 8.13
CA CYS A 37 14.75 13.56 9.47
C CYS A 37 16.08 13.04 10.02
N SER A 38 16.43 11.77 9.76
CA SER A 38 17.67 11.17 10.28
C SER A 38 18.88 11.35 9.38
N SER A 39 18.68 11.66 8.09
CA SER A 39 19.74 11.60 7.07
C SER A 39 20.05 12.96 6.43
N CYS A 40 19.10 13.91 6.45
CA CYS A 40 19.32 15.21 5.85
C CYS A 40 19.96 16.19 6.84
N PRO A 41 20.91 17.02 6.37
CA PRO A 41 21.45 18.09 7.19
C PRO A 41 20.40 19.19 7.42
N PHE A 42 20.57 19.94 8.51
CA PHE A 42 19.76 21.09 8.86
C PHE A 42 20.61 22.37 8.85
N ASP A 43 20.03 23.50 8.46
CA ASP A 43 20.68 24.82 8.56
C ASP A 43 20.63 25.37 9.99
N ASP A 44 21.32 26.50 10.22
CA ASP A 44 21.38 27.16 11.53
C ASP A 44 20.01 27.65 12.05
N ARG A 45 18.98 27.69 11.19
CA ARG A 45 17.60 28.05 11.52
C ARG A 45 16.72 26.82 11.74
N GLY A 46 17.31 25.62 11.73
CA GLY A 46 16.61 24.35 11.88
C GLY A 46 15.79 23.95 10.65
N LYS A 47 16.11 24.48 9.46
CA LYS A 47 15.49 24.07 8.20
C LYS A 47 16.24 22.91 7.59
N MET A 48 15.49 21.89 7.15
CA MET A 48 16.07 20.74 6.48
C MET A 48 16.58 21.13 5.09
N ASP A 49 17.75 20.60 4.71
CA ASP A 49 18.29 20.76 3.36
C ASP A 49 17.28 20.30 2.31
N GLN A 50 16.84 21.25 1.47
CA GLN A 50 15.77 21.03 0.51
C GLN A 50 16.11 19.98 -0.54
N PRO A 51 17.30 20.00 -1.18
CA PRO A 51 17.70 18.94 -2.12
C PRO A 51 17.66 17.54 -1.51
N CYS A 52 18.19 17.36 -0.29
CA CYS A 52 18.14 16.08 0.41
C CYS A 52 16.71 15.65 0.71
N TYR A 53 15.90 16.55 1.27
CA TYR A 53 14.49 16.28 1.59
C TYR A 53 13.70 15.86 0.35
N GLN A 54 13.85 16.56 -0.77
CA GLN A 54 13.19 16.25 -2.03
C GLN A 54 13.59 14.88 -2.58
N GLY A 55 14.86 14.48 -2.39
CA GLY A 55 15.33 13.14 -2.73
C GLY A 55 14.52 12.05 -2.01
N TYR A 56 14.37 12.15 -0.68
CA TYR A 56 13.56 11.22 0.09
C TYR A 56 12.07 11.30 -0.26
N GLN A 57 11.53 12.51 -0.44
CA GLN A 57 10.15 12.71 -0.85
C GLN A 57 9.85 12.00 -2.17
N SER A 58 10.74 12.13 -3.17
CA SER A 58 10.61 11.44 -4.45
C SER A 58 10.63 9.92 -4.31
N GLY A 59 11.49 9.39 -3.43
CA GLY A 59 11.52 7.97 -3.08
C GLY A 59 10.24 7.49 -2.41
N GLY A 60 9.66 8.31 -1.52
CA GLY A 60 8.36 8.06 -0.91
C GLY A 60 7.25 8.01 -1.96
N THR A 61 7.18 8.99 -2.86
CA THR A 61 6.22 8.99 -3.98
C THR A 61 6.38 7.76 -4.87
N ALA A 62 7.62 7.39 -5.23
CA ALA A 62 7.89 6.20 -6.02
C ALA A 62 7.43 4.91 -5.30
N CYS A 63 7.63 4.82 -3.99
CA CYS A 63 7.14 3.70 -3.17
C CYS A 63 5.61 3.62 -3.18
N VAL A 64 4.91 4.75 -3.03
CA VAL A 64 3.44 4.81 -3.13
C VAL A 64 2.96 4.36 -4.51
N SER A 65 3.56 4.89 -5.58
CA SER A 65 3.20 4.53 -6.96
C SER A 65 3.46 3.05 -7.26
N ALA A 66 4.56 2.48 -6.75
CA ALA A 66 4.86 1.06 -6.89
C ALA A 66 3.90 0.17 -6.09
N SER A 67 3.38 0.66 -4.97
CA SER A 67 2.40 -0.05 -4.13
C SER A 67 1.00 -0.02 -4.73
N TYR A 68 0.66 1.02 -5.50
CA TYR A 68 -0.66 1.20 -6.13
C TYR A 68 -0.54 1.58 -7.62
N PRO A 69 0.00 0.70 -8.47
CA PRO A 69 0.33 1.05 -9.86
C PRO A 69 -0.90 1.39 -10.70
N MET A 70 -2.04 0.73 -10.46
CA MET A 70 -3.28 1.02 -11.17
C MET A 70 -3.86 2.37 -10.76
N ALA A 71 -3.90 2.66 -9.46
CA ALA A 71 -4.34 3.97 -8.96
C ALA A 71 -3.43 5.10 -9.48
N ALA A 72 -2.11 4.90 -9.52
CA ALA A 72 -1.17 5.86 -10.10
C ALA A 72 -1.44 6.11 -11.59
N GLY A 73 -1.70 5.06 -12.37
CA GLY A 73 -2.06 5.17 -13.79
C GLY A 73 -3.41 5.87 -14.01
N LEU A 74 -4.40 5.63 -13.15
CA LEU A 74 -5.71 6.30 -13.21
C LEU A 74 -5.63 7.76 -12.76
N TYR A 75 -4.80 8.06 -11.77
CA TYR A 75 -4.48 9.41 -11.34
C TYR A 75 -3.85 10.23 -12.47
N ALA A 76 -2.86 9.67 -13.17
CA ALA A 76 -2.25 10.33 -14.34
C ALA A 76 -3.25 10.59 -15.49
N GLN A 77 -4.37 9.87 -15.52
CA GLN A 77 -5.47 10.09 -16.47
C GLN A 77 -6.57 11.02 -15.92
N GLY A 78 -6.41 11.57 -14.72
CA GLY A 78 -7.42 12.41 -14.05
C GLY A 78 -8.65 11.64 -13.55
N LYS A 79 -8.57 10.31 -13.42
CA LYS A 79 -9.69 9.42 -13.04
C LYS A 79 -9.70 9.04 -11.57
N CYS A 80 -8.77 9.58 -10.78
CA CYS A 80 -8.64 9.29 -9.35
C CYS A 80 -8.43 10.58 -8.53
N PRO A 81 -9.43 11.49 -8.48
CA PRO A 81 -9.29 12.79 -7.81
C PRO A 81 -9.13 12.67 -6.28
N ASP A 82 -9.54 11.55 -5.69
CA ASP A 82 -9.38 11.30 -4.26
C ASP A 82 -7.91 11.31 -3.81
N ILE A 83 -6.95 11.04 -4.71
CA ILE A 83 -5.51 11.17 -4.40
C ILE A 83 -5.10 12.65 -4.22
N ASP A 84 -5.68 13.59 -4.96
CA ASP A 84 -5.42 15.03 -4.78
C ASP A 84 -5.97 15.53 -3.44
N ALA A 85 -7.09 14.97 -3.00
CA ALA A 85 -7.65 15.27 -1.68
C ALA A 85 -6.66 14.88 -0.56
N CYS A 86 -6.02 13.71 -0.68
CA CYS A 86 -5.00 13.27 0.27
C CYS A 86 -3.78 14.22 0.32
N ALA A 87 -3.34 14.76 -0.82
CA ALA A 87 -2.25 15.73 -0.85
C ALA A 87 -2.65 17.06 -0.19
N SER A 88 -3.91 17.47 -0.35
CA SER A 88 -4.48 18.66 0.28
C SER A 88 -4.61 18.50 1.81
N GLU A 89 -5.05 17.31 2.26
CA GLU A 89 -5.12 16.96 3.68
C GLU A 89 -3.73 16.91 4.33
N LEU A 90 -2.73 16.32 3.64
CA LEU A 90 -1.34 16.35 4.10
C LEU A 90 -0.84 17.78 4.28
N SER A 91 -1.06 18.64 3.29
CA SER A 91 -0.63 20.05 3.35
C SER A 91 -1.31 20.80 4.50
N SER A 92 -2.60 20.57 4.71
CA SER A 92 -3.37 21.15 5.81
C SER A 92 -2.89 20.65 7.18
N CYS A 93 -2.59 19.35 7.29
CA CYS A 93 -2.05 18.76 8.51
C CYS A 93 -0.65 19.31 8.82
N LYS A 94 0.23 19.41 7.82
CA LYS A 94 1.56 20.03 7.98
C LYS A 94 1.44 21.48 8.45
N ALA A 95 0.49 22.25 7.92
CA ALA A 95 0.28 23.64 8.35
C ALA A 95 -0.18 23.76 9.82
N GLN A 96 -0.86 22.75 10.35
CA GLN A 96 -1.32 22.73 11.75
C GLN A 96 -0.23 22.25 12.72
N TYR A 97 0.56 21.26 12.33
CA TYR A 97 1.51 20.58 13.21
C TYR A 97 2.97 21.01 13.02
N SER A 98 3.31 21.65 11.91
CA SER A 98 4.67 22.15 11.70
C SER A 98 4.89 23.41 12.50
N SER A 99 5.93 23.41 13.31
CA SER A 99 6.41 24.59 14.04
C SER A 99 7.11 25.60 13.13
N GLY A 100 7.36 25.24 11.86
CA GLY A 100 8.24 25.98 10.98
C GLY A 100 9.72 25.75 11.29
N ASN A 101 10.06 24.86 12.21
CA ASN A 101 11.43 24.40 12.47
C ASN A 101 11.47 22.89 12.23
N ASP A 102 12.09 22.48 11.12
CA ASP A 102 12.09 21.08 10.69
C ASP A 102 12.87 20.20 11.68
N THR A 103 13.91 20.74 12.34
CA THR A 103 14.66 20.02 13.38
C THR A 103 13.77 19.69 14.58
N ALA A 104 12.98 20.66 15.06
CA ALA A 104 12.04 20.46 16.17
C ALA A 104 10.92 19.49 15.75
N ASP A 105 10.35 19.67 14.56
CA ASP A 105 9.30 18.82 14.01
C ASP A 105 9.77 17.36 13.84
N CYS A 106 11.05 17.16 13.49
CA CYS A 106 11.68 15.84 13.41
C CYS A 106 11.95 15.22 14.79
N ALA A 107 12.33 16.02 15.78
CA ALA A 107 12.60 15.54 17.14
C ALA A 107 11.32 15.16 17.89
N GLU A 108 10.27 15.96 17.75
CA GLU A 108 8.95 15.71 18.36
C GLU A 108 8.14 14.67 17.58
N GLY A 109 8.44 14.49 16.29
CA GLY A 109 7.68 13.62 15.41
C GLY A 109 6.27 14.13 15.09
N SER A 110 5.97 15.39 15.40
CA SER A 110 4.65 16.05 15.23
C SER A 110 4.11 15.90 13.81
N VAL A 111 4.96 16.12 12.81
CA VAL A 111 4.59 16.06 11.39
C VAL A 111 4.56 14.62 10.85
N SER A 112 5.20 13.66 11.52
CA SER A 112 5.24 12.26 11.06
C SER A 112 3.85 11.61 11.03
N VAL A 113 2.96 12.04 11.93
CA VAL A 113 1.55 11.60 11.97
C VAL A 113 0.81 12.04 10.71
N CYS A 114 1.09 13.24 10.18
CA CYS A 114 0.49 13.73 8.94
C CYS A 114 0.86 12.86 7.74
N PHE A 115 2.11 12.43 7.64
CA PHE A 115 2.55 11.55 6.56
C PHE A 115 1.93 10.15 6.67
N SER A 116 1.80 9.62 7.89
CA SER A 116 1.11 8.34 8.10
C SER A 116 -0.38 8.42 7.76
N ALA A 117 -1.05 9.53 8.11
CA ALA A 117 -2.43 9.77 7.72
C ALA A 117 -2.58 9.89 6.20
N ALA A 118 -1.62 10.54 5.53
CA ALA A 118 -1.60 10.65 4.07
C ALA A 118 -1.42 9.28 3.40
N ASP A 119 -0.52 8.42 3.90
CA ASP A 119 -0.36 7.05 3.40
C ASP A 119 -1.68 6.26 3.51
N GLN A 120 -2.38 6.37 4.65
CA GLN A 120 -3.70 5.74 4.83
C GLN A 120 -4.77 6.33 3.91
N CYS A 121 -4.75 7.65 3.69
CA CYS A 121 -5.67 8.31 2.77
C CYS A 121 -5.45 7.79 1.34
N VAL A 122 -4.20 7.74 0.87
CA VAL A 122 -3.87 7.24 -0.47
C VAL A 122 -4.25 5.77 -0.61
N ALA A 123 -4.04 4.93 0.41
CA ALA A 123 -4.48 3.54 0.39
C ALA A 123 -6.00 3.41 0.22
N LYS A 124 -6.79 4.24 0.91
CA LYS A 124 -8.26 4.27 0.78
C LYS A 124 -8.70 4.83 -0.57
N ALA A 125 -8.04 5.89 -1.05
CA ALA A 125 -8.30 6.48 -2.36
C ALA A 125 -8.00 5.47 -3.48
N ALA A 126 -6.87 4.78 -3.40
CA ALA A 126 -6.48 3.72 -4.34
C ALA A 126 -7.54 2.61 -4.39
N ALA A 127 -8.01 2.12 -3.24
CA ALA A 127 -9.07 1.10 -3.18
C ALA A 127 -10.39 1.53 -3.84
N LYS A 128 -10.72 2.84 -3.79
CA LYS A 128 -11.90 3.40 -4.49
C LYS A 128 -11.64 3.59 -5.99
N CYS A 129 -10.45 4.04 -6.34
CA CYS A 129 -10.06 4.33 -7.73
C CYS A 129 -9.86 3.08 -8.56
N GLU A 130 -9.39 1.99 -7.95
CA GLU A 130 -9.29 0.67 -8.58
C GLU A 130 -10.65 0.02 -8.87
N GLY A 131 -11.75 0.77 -8.63
CA GLY A 131 -13.10 0.55 -9.13
C GLY A 131 -13.30 -0.84 -9.69
N ILE A 132 -13.76 -1.78 -8.84
CA ILE A 132 -14.11 -3.13 -9.25
C ILE A 132 -14.95 -3.02 -10.51
N LYS A 133 -14.34 -3.32 -11.66
CA LYS A 133 -15.05 -3.57 -12.90
C LYS A 133 -14.92 -5.07 -13.15
N PRO A 134 -15.82 -5.91 -12.60
CA PRO A 134 -15.90 -7.27 -13.07
C PRO A 134 -16.53 -7.26 -14.46
N PRO A 135 -16.12 -8.23 -15.29
CA PRO A 135 -14.90 -8.20 -16.08
C PRO A 135 -15.15 -7.50 -17.43
N CYS A 136 -14.10 -7.16 -18.17
CA CYS A 136 -14.25 -7.18 -19.63
C CYS A 136 -14.82 -8.55 -19.99
N GLY A 137 -16.02 -8.58 -20.58
CA GLY A 137 -16.68 -9.80 -21.00
C GLY A 137 -15.80 -10.59 -21.96
N LEU A 138 -14.95 -11.46 -21.42
CA LEU A 138 -14.49 -12.62 -22.14
C LEU A 138 -15.76 -13.48 -22.30
N PRO A 139 -16.20 -13.75 -23.54
CA PRO A 139 -17.33 -14.63 -23.75
C PRO A 139 -17.01 -15.97 -23.06
N ILE A 140 -17.85 -16.32 -22.10
CA ILE A 140 -17.80 -17.54 -21.28
C ILE A 140 -17.88 -18.83 -22.16
N GLY A 141 -17.95 -18.70 -23.49
CA GLY A 141 -18.06 -19.81 -24.43
C GLY A 141 -16.78 -20.60 -24.74
N LEU A 142 -15.58 -20.20 -24.31
CA LEU A 142 -14.34 -20.89 -24.76
C LEU A 142 -13.64 -21.79 -23.73
N ILE A 143 -14.03 -21.79 -22.46
CA ILE A 143 -13.37 -22.66 -21.44
C ILE A 143 -14.19 -23.92 -21.11
N ALA A 144 -15.44 -24.02 -21.58
CA ALA A 144 -16.25 -25.23 -21.40
C ALA A 144 -15.85 -26.40 -22.33
N LEU A 145 -15.02 -26.17 -23.35
CA LEU A 145 -14.67 -27.21 -24.35
C LEU A 145 -13.38 -28.01 -24.03
N ALA A 146 -12.57 -27.60 -23.04
CA ALA A 146 -11.31 -28.30 -22.76
C ALA A 146 -11.41 -29.40 -21.68
N ILE A 147 -12.46 -29.40 -20.84
CA ILE A 147 -12.55 -30.32 -19.68
C ILE A 147 -13.65 -31.39 -19.87
N GLY A 148 -14.64 -31.16 -20.74
CA GLY A 148 -15.72 -32.13 -21.01
C GLY A 148 -15.42 -33.18 -22.09
N GLY A 149 -14.44 -32.95 -22.98
CA GLY A 149 -14.19 -33.82 -24.14
C GLY A 149 -13.21 -34.97 -23.92
N ALA A 150 -12.37 -34.91 -22.87
CA ALA A 150 -11.33 -35.92 -22.64
C ALA A 150 -11.75 -37.08 -21.73
N PHE A 151 -12.90 -36.99 -21.05
CA PHE A 151 -13.28 -37.97 -20.02
C PHE A 151 -14.30 -39.03 -20.44
N LEU A 152 -14.84 -39.00 -21.67
CA LEU A 152 -15.84 -39.99 -22.13
C LEU A 152 -15.38 -40.95 -23.24
N ALA A 153 -14.11 -40.89 -23.68
CA ALA A 153 -13.60 -41.79 -24.74
C ALA A 153 -12.64 -42.90 -24.25
N GLY A 154 -12.35 -43.00 -22.95
CA GLY A 154 -11.25 -43.84 -22.44
C GLY A 154 -11.62 -45.19 -21.81
N PHE A 155 -12.88 -45.47 -21.49
CA PHE A 155 -13.29 -46.67 -20.74
C PHE A 155 -14.19 -47.62 -21.55
N VAL A 156 -13.73 -48.02 -22.74
CA VAL A 156 -14.14 -49.31 -23.35
C VAL A 156 -12.92 -49.90 -24.04
N ARG A 157 -12.11 -50.66 -23.29
CA ARG A 157 -11.30 -51.73 -23.88
C ARG A 157 -11.40 -52.96 -22.99
N ARG A 158 -12.26 -53.88 -23.44
CA ARG A 158 -12.24 -55.30 -23.10
C ARG A 158 -10.83 -55.83 -23.32
N GLU A 159 -10.27 -56.51 -22.33
CA GLU A 159 -9.69 -57.85 -22.45
C GLU A 159 -10.09 -58.65 -21.22
#